data_AF-A0A6P1V8M3-F1
#
_entry.id   AF-A0A6P1V8M3-F1
#
_cell.length_a   1.000
_cell.length_b   1.000
_cell.length_c   1.000
_cell.angle_alpha   90.00
_cell.angle_beta   90.00
_cell.angle_gamma   90.00
#
_symmetry.space_group_name_H-M   'P 1'
#
loop_
_entity.id
_entity.type
_entity.pdbx_description
1 polymer ?
#
loop_
_entity_poly.entity_id
_entity_poly.type
_entity_poly.pdbx_seq_one_letter_code
_entity_poly.pdbx_strand_id
1 'polypeptide(L)' 'MKHNDFKRLVMQEMANGAVRFKVVCIDKEISLCWTNAQGFLCNSILYTVKRSRMSQCERRRLQMYRLWLKNEIP' A
#
# COMPACT_ATOMS: atom_id res chain seq x y z
N MET A 1 -5.65 -1.44 -8.23
CA MET A 1 -4.34 -2.02 -8.58
C MET A 1 -4.37 -3.54 -8.44
N LYS A 2 -3.73 -4.32 -9.33
CA LYS A 2 -3.58 -5.78 -9.13
C LYS A 2 -2.45 -6.06 -8.12
N HIS A 3 -2.41 -7.27 -7.56
CA HIS A 3 -1.41 -7.63 -6.54
C HIS A 3 0.04 -7.56 -7.05
N ASN A 4 0.29 -7.98 -8.29
CA ASN A 4 1.63 -7.93 -8.88
C ASN A 4 2.10 -6.50 -9.13
N ASP A 5 1.19 -5.60 -9.52
CA ASP A 5 1.51 -4.18 -9.70
C ASP A 5 1.91 -3.52 -8.38
N PHE A 6 1.24 -3.89 -7.29
CA PHE A 6 1.59 -3.44 -5.95
C PHE A 6 3.00 -3.87 -5.55
N LYS A 7 3.36 -5.15 -5.72
CA LYS A 7 4.71 -5.62 -5.40
C LYS A 7 5.78 -4.91 -6.23
N ARG A 8 5.51 -4.75 -7.53
CA ARG A 8 6.43 -4.06 -8.45
C ARG A 8 6.66 -2.61 -8.04
N LEU A 9 5.59 -1.89 -7.68
CA LEU A 9 5.70 -0.52 -7.18
C LEU A 9 6.58 -0.46 -5.92
N VAL A 10 6.31 -1.32 -4.94
CA VAL A 10 7.06 -1.35 -3.69
C VAL A 10 8.55 -1.64 -3.93
N MET A 11 8.87 -2.64 -4.74
CA MET A 11 10.26 -3.00 -5.05
C MET A 11 10.97 -1.90 -5.84
N GLN A 12 10.29 -1.24 -6.76
CA GLN A 12 10.83 -0.10 -7.50
C GLN A 12 11.15 1.08 -6.57
N GLU A 13 10.20 1.46 -5.70
CA GLU A 13 10.41 2.56 -4.75
C GLU A 13 11.52 2.20 -3.75
N MET A 14 11.59 0.96 -3.28
CA MET A 14 12.65 0.49 -2.40
C MET A 14 14.02 0.56 -3.09
N ALA A 15 14.12 0.16 -4.36
CA ALA A 15 15.34 0.32 -5.16
C ALA A 15 15.74 1.79 -5.34
N ASN A 16 14.76 2.71 -5.34
CA ASN A 16 14.97 4.15 -5.34
C ASN A 16 15.30 4.74 -3.94
N GLY A 17 15.51 3.90 -2.92
CA GLY A 17 15.85 4.32 -1.56
C GLY A 17 14.64 4.68 -0.67
N ALA A 18 13.42 4.29 -1.06
CA ALA A 18 12.26 4.47 -0.21
C ALA A 18 12.26 3.53 1.01
N VAL A 19 11.69 4.01 2.11
CA VAL A 19 11.60 3.32 3.40
C VAL A 19 10.23 3.50 4.04
N ARG A 20 9.98 2.77 5.14
CA ARG A 20 8.79 2.92 6.01
C ARG A 20 7.46 2.74 5.26
N PHE A 21 7.38 1.72 4.41
CA PHE A 21 6.16 1.39 3.68
C PHE A 21 5.02 1.03 4.64
N LYS A 22 3.82 1.58 4.39
CA LYS A 22 2.61 1.29 5.17
C LYS A 22 1.37 1.33 4.28
N VAL A 23 0.43 0.43 4.52
CA VAL A 23 -0.88 0.47 3.85
C VAL A 23 -1.94 0.99 4.83
N VAL A 24 -2.46 2.17 4.51
CA VAL A 24 -3.48 2.87 5.29
C VAL A 24 -4.81 2.85 4.56
N CYS A 25 -5.90 2.97 5.31
CA CYS A 25 -7.22 3.20 4.78
C CYS A 25 -7.71 4.52 5.36
N ILE A 26 -7.92 5.52 4.51
CA ILE A 26 -8.42 6.85 4.89
C ILE A 26 -9.74 7.01 4.15
N ASP A 27 -10.83 7.20 4.90
CA ASP A 27 -12.20 7.22 4.37
C ASP A 27 -12.52 6.02 3.48
N LYS A 28 -12.54 6.25 2.16
CA LYS A 28 -12.84 5.27 1.12
C LYS A 28 -11.62 4.90 0.29
N GLU A 29 -10.41 5.27 0.71
CA GLU A 29 -9.20 5.01 -0.06
C GLU A 29 -8.22 4.16 0.71
N ILE A 30 -7.83 3.04 0.10
CA ILE A 30 -6.72 2.22 0.54
C ILE A 30 -5.49 2.67 -0.25
N SER A 31 -4.51 3.20 0.47
CA SER A 31 -3.30 3.77 -0.10
C SER A 31 -2.06 3.14 0.50
N LEU A 32 -1.05 2.94 -0.35
CA LEU A 32 0.32 2.67 0.06
C LEU A 32 0.99 4.02 0.34
N CYS A 33 1.66 4.13 1.48
CA CYS A 33 2.46 5.29 1.86
C CYS A 33 3.91 4.84 2.10
N TRP A 34 4.87 5.69 1.79
CA TRP A 34 6.29 5.47 2.04
C TRP A 34 7.02 6.80 2.20
N THR A 35 8.22 6.76 2.77
CA THR A 35 9.14 7.91 2.76
C THR A 35 10.13 7.70 1.63
N ASN A 36 10.26 8.63 0.69
CA ASN A 36 11.25 8.52 -0.39
C ASN A 36 12.68 8.83 0.10
N ALA A 37 13.67 8.68 -0.78
CA ALA A 37 15.08 8.93 -0.44
C ALA A 37 15.36 10.38 0.01
N GLN A 38 14.55 11.35 -0.41
CA GLN A 38 14.65 12.74 0.01
C GLN A 38 13.96 13.02 1.36
N GLY A 39 13.33 12.03 1.99
CA GLY A 39 12.62 12.19 3.27
C GLY A 39 11.17 12.69 3.13
N PHE A 40 10.63 12.80 1.91
CA PHE A 40 9.23 13.20 1.70
C PHE A 40 8.29 12.02 1.85
N LEU A 41 7.13 12.28 2.45
CA LEU A 41 6.03 11.33 2.49
C LEU A 41 5.36 11.25 1.12
N CYS A 42 5.37 10.07 0.52
CA CYS A 42 4.73 9.77 -0.75
C CYS A 42 3.58 8.77 -0.54
N ASN A 43 2.59 8.79 -1.43
CA ASN A 43 1.49 7.83 -1.43
C ASN A 43 1.00 7.48 -2.83
N SER A 44 0.44 6.28 -2.95
CA SER A 44 -0.25 5.79 -4.15
C SER A 44 -1.53 5.08 -3.78
N ILE A 45 -2.63 5.41 -4.48
CA ILE A 45 -3.94 4.79 -4.27
C ILE A 45 -3.90 3.36 -4.83
N LEU A 46 -4.13 2.38 -3.97
CA LEU A 46 -4.22 0.97 -4.36
C LEU A 46 -5.64 0.61 -4.81
N TYR A 47 -6.63 1.14 -4.07
CA TYR A 47 -8.03 0.80 -4.26
C TYR A 47 -8.95 1.84 -3.61
N THR A 48 -9.98 2.26 -4.34
CA THR A 48 -11.07 3.11 -3.82
C THR A 48 -12.31 2.26 -3.53
N VAL A 49 -12.75 2.29 -2.27
CA VAL A 49 -13.94 1.63 -1.75
C VAL A 49 -15.17 2.31 -2.32
N LYS A 50 -15.98 1.55 -3.06
CA LYS A 50 -17.16 2.10 -3.76
C LYS A 50 -18.34 2.38 -2.82
N ARG A 51 -18.36 1.76 -1.64
CA ARG A 51 -19.47 1.81 -0.68
C ARG A 51 -19.08 2.62 0.55
N SER A 52 -20.07 3.01 1.35
CA SER A 52 -19.84 3.68 2.64
C SER A 52 -19.07 2.82 3.65
N ARG A 53 -19.06 1.49 3.46
CA ARG A 53 -18.31 0.54 4.28
C ARG A 53 -17.53 -0.43 3.40
N MET A 54 -16.32 -0.80 3.85
CA MET A 54 -15.56 -1.89 3.24
C MET A 54 -16.29 -3.23 3.38
N SER A 55 -16.51 -3.87 2.25
CA SER A 55 -16.88 -5.27 2.11
C SER A 55 -15.81 -6.21 2.67
N GLN A 56 -16.19 -7.46 2.94
CA GLN A 56 -15.25 -8.48 3.41
C GLN A 56 -14.12 -8.72 2.40
N CYS A 57 -14.41 -8.64 1.10
CA CYS A 57 -13.40 -8.77 0.04
C CYS A 57 -12.36 -7.64 0.10
N GLU A 58 -12.81 -6.40 0.30
CA GLU A 58 -11.92 -5.23 0.43
C GLU A 58 -11.07 -5.33 1.71
N ARG A 59 -11.65 -5.78 2.82
CA ARG A 59 -10.91 -6.04 4.07
C ARG A 59 -9.85 -7.14 3.91
N ARG A 60 -10.18 -8.23 3.22
CA ARG A 60 -9.21 -9.30 2.92
C ARG A 60 -8.07 -8.77 2.05
N ARG A 61 -8.37 -7.96 1.03
CA ARG A 61 -7.34 -7.30 0.20
C ARG A 61 -6.41 -6.41 1.01
N LEU A 62 -6.98 -5.58 1.88
CA LEU A 62 -6.21 -4.73 2.79
C LEU A 62 -5.27 -5.56 3.68
N GLN A 63 -5.77 -6.64 4.27
CA GLN A 63 -4.97 -7.54 5.09
C GLN A 63 -3.85 -8.21 4.30
N MET A 64 -4.11 -8.66 3.07
CA MET A 64 -3.07 -9.25 2.21
C MET A 64 -1.92 -8.27 1.95
N TYR A 65 -2.21 -7.02 1.60
CA TYR A 65 -1.17 -6.02 1.36
C TYR A 65 -0.34 -5.74 2.63
N ARG A 66 -1.00 -5.65 3.80
CA ARG A 66 -0.32 -5.44 5.08
C ARG A 66 0.55 -6.62 5.48
N LEU A 67 0.05 -7.85 5.33
CA LEU A 67 0.80 -9.07 5.64
C LEU A 67 2.03 -9.20 4.75
N TRP A 68 1.88 -8.92 3.45
CA TRP A 68 3.01 -8.98 2.53
C TRP A 68 4.11 -7.98 2.90
N LEU A 69 3.75 -6.71 3.17
CA LEU A 69 4.74 -5.72 3.63
C LEU A 69 5.45 -6.16 4.91
N LYS A 70 4.73 -6.73 5.88
CA LYS A 70 5.33 -7.18 7.15
C LYS A 70 6.30 -8.34 6.97
N ASN A 71 6.03 -9.24 6.02
CA ASN A 71 6.83 -10.45 5.83
C ASN A 71 8.02 -10.24 4.90
N GLU A 72 7.92 -9.29 3.97
CA GLU A 72 8.88 -9.16 2.86
C GLU A 72 9.69 -7.86 2.90
N ILE A 73 9.28 -6.89 3.72
CA ILE A 73 10.10 -5.71 4.01
C ILE A 73 10.68 -5.87 5.42
N PRO A 74 12.02 -5.90 5.54
CA PRO A 74 12.70 -5.98 6.83
C PRO A 74 12.52 -4.73 7.70
#